data_AF-A0A7K9QEG3-F1
#
_entry.id   AF-A0A7K9QEG3-F1
#
_cell.length_a   1.000
_cell.length_b   1.000
_cell.length_c   1.000
_cell.angle_alpha   90.00
_cell.angle_beta   90.00
_cell.angle_gamma   90.00
#
_symmetry.space_group_name_H-M   'P 1'
#
loop_
_entity.id
_entity.type
_entity.pdbx_description
1 polymer ?
#
loop_
_entity_poly.entity_id
_entity_poly.type
_entity_poly.pdbx_seq_one_letter_code
_entity_poly.pdbx_strand_id
1 'polypeptide(L)'
;ELNERWRSLQQLAEERSQLLGSAHEVQRFHRDADETKEWIEEKNQALNTDNYGHDLASVQALQRKHEGFERDLAALGDKVNSLGETAQRLIQSHPESAEDLQEKCTELNQAWNSLGKRADQRKEKLGDSHDLQRFLSDFRDLMSWINGIRGLVSSDELAKDVTGAEALLERHQEHRTEIDARAGTFQAFEQFGQQLLAHGHYASPEIKEKLDILDQERTDLEKAWVQRRMMLDQCLELQLFHRDCEQAENWMAAREAFLNTEDKGDSLDSVEALIKKHEDFDKAINVQ
;
A
#
# COMPACT_ATOMS: atom_id res chain seq x y z
N GLU A 1 -82.15 32.92 -28.33
CA GLU A 1 -82.00 31.54 -28.83
C GLU A 1 -80.67 31.24 -29.55
N LEU A 2 -80.39 31.73 -30.76
CA LEU A 2 -79.14 31.38 -31.49
C LEU A 2 -77.86 31.79 -30.72
N ASN A 3 -77.83 33.01 -30.18
CA ASN A 3 -76.70 33.49 -29.36
C ASN A 3 -76.53 32.71 -28.04
N GLU A 4 -77.61 32.16 -27.48
CA GLU A 4 -77.54 31.34 -26.26
C GLU A 4 -76.99 29.95 -26.58
N ARG A 5 -77.44 29.34 -27.69
CA ARG A 5 -76.90 28.07 -28.19
C ARG A 5 -75.42 28.20 -28.57
N TRP A 6 -75.02 29.32 -29.16
CA TRP A 6 -73.62 29.61 -29.48
C TRP A 6 -72.75 29.71 -28.20
N ARG A 7 -73.21 30.47 -27.19
CA ARG A 7 -72.49 30.55 -25.90
C ARG A 7 -72.39 29.19 -25.20
N SER A 8 -73.46 28.42 -25.22
CA SER A 8 -73.46 27.05 -24.66
C SER A 8 -72.46 26.14 -25.38
N LEU A 9 -72.40 26.21 -26.72
CA LEU A 9 -71.41 25.46 -27.50
C LEU A 9 -69.97 25.89 -27.19
N GLN A 10 -69.71 27.20 -27.04
CA GLN A 10 -68.39 27.71 -26.65
C GLN A 10 -67.98 27.19 -25.27
N GLN A 11 -68.90 27.18 -24.31
CA GLN A 11 -68.63 26.64 -22.97
C GLN A 11 -68.33 25.14 -23.02
N LEU A 12 -69.12 24.35 -23.75
CA LEU A 12 -68.88 22.91 -23.91
C LEU A 12 -67.53 22.61 -24.60
N ALA A 13 -67.13 23.43 -25.56
CA ALA A 13 -65.83 23.31 -26.22
C ALA A 13 -64.67 23.62 -25.25
N GLU A 14 -64.81 24.66 -24.43
CA GLU A 14 -63.85 25.04 -23.39
C GLU A 14 -63.71 23.92 -22.34
N GLU A 15 -64.83 23.43 -21.81
CA GLU A 15 -64.87 22.32 -20.84
C GLU A 15 -64.20 21.06 -21.42
N ARG A 16 -64.49 20.73 -22.68
CA ARG A 16 -63.83 19.59 -23.36
C ARG A 16 -62.33 19.82 -23.54
N SER A 17 -61.90 21.03 -23.88
CA SER A 17 -60.48 21.37 -24.01
C SER A 17 -59.76 21.22 -22.67
N GLN A 18 -60.37 21.67 -21.58
CA GLN A 18 -59.81 21.54 -20.22
C GLN A 18 -59.68 20.08 -19.82
N LEU A 19 -60.73 19.26 -20.02
CA LEU A 19 -60.70 17.83 -19.74
C LEU A 19 -59.62 17.08 -20.54
N LEU A 20 -59.49 17.39 -21.83
CA LEU A 20 -58.46 16.78 -22.69
C LEU A 20 -57.05 17.20 -22.25
N GLY A 21 -56.86 18.48 -21.87
CA GLY A 21 -55.60 18.97 -21.31
C GLY A 21 -55.23 18.24 -20.02
N SER A 22 -56.19 18.11 -19.10
CA SER A 22 -56.05 17.38 -17.84
C SER A 22 -55.63 15.93 -18.07
N ALA A 23 -56.38 15.20 -18.91
CA ALA A 23 -56.08 13.81 -19.23
C ALA A 23 -54.70 13.65 -19.90
N HIS A 24 -54.31 14.61 -20.76
CA HIS A 24 -52.99 14.62 -21.37
C HIS A 24 -51.87 14.75 -20.34
N GLU A 25 -52.03 15.55 -19.28
CA GLU A 25 -51.02 15.66 -18.21
C GLU A 25 -50.83 14.34 -17.46
N VAL A 26 -51.92 13.65 -17.12
CA VAL A 26 -51.87 12.33 -16.47
C VAL A 26 -51.17 11.30 -17.36
N GLN A 27 -51.55 11.22 -18.64
CA GLN A 27 -50.93 10.29 -19.59
C GLN A 27 -49.44 10.60 -19.82
N ARG A 28 -49.08 11.88 -19.90
CA ARG A 28 -47.67 12.29 -20.00
C ARG A 28 -46.88 11.86 -18.76
N PHE A 29 -47.44 12.04 -17.56
CA PHE A 29 -46.79 11.57 -16.34
C PHE A 29 -46.54 10.06 -16.38
N HIS A 30 -47.54 9.26 -16.75
CA HIS A 30 -47.37 7.80 -16.83
C HIS A 30 -46.24 7.40 -17.77
N ARG A 31 -46.22 7.97 -18.98
CA ARG A 31 -45.15 7.72 -19.95
C ARG A 31 -43.79 8.14 -19.41
N ASP A 32 -43.65 9.37 -18.93
CA ASP A 32 -42.37 9.89 -18.43
C ASP A 32 -41.88 9.07 -17.20
N ALA A 33 -42.79 8.55 -16.37
CA ALA A 33 -42.48 7.66 -15.25
C ALA A 33 -42.04 6.27 -15.71
N ASP A 34 -42.68 5.69 -16.72
CA ASP A 34 -42.29 4.40 -17.31
C ASP A 34 -40.91 4.48 -17.96
N GLU A 35 -40.67 5.49 -18.80
CA GLU A 35 -39.36 5.73 -19.42
C GLU A 35 -38.26 5.89 -18.35
N THR A 36 -38.55 6.62 -17.27
CA THR A 36 -37.60 6.79 -16.15
C THR A 36 -37.35 5.47 -15.42
N LYS A 37 -38.39 4.64 -15.24
CA LYS A 37 -38.27 3.32 -14.60
C LYS A 37 -37.45 2.34 -15.44
N GLU A 38 -37.62 2.36 -16.76
CA GLU A 38 -36.79 1.57 -17.69
C GLU A 38 -35.32 1.97 -17.61
N TRP A 39 -35.02 3.27 -17.55
CA TRP A 39 -33.65 3.77 -17.36
C TRP A 39 -33.06 3.35 -16.01
N ILE A 40 -33.85 3.41 -14.93
CA ILE A 40 -33.43 2.91 -13.61
C ILE A 40 -33.06 1.44 -13.71
N GLU A 41 -33.88 0.62 -14.36
CA GLU A 41 -33.62 -0.82 -14.50
C GLU A 41 -32.38 -1.08 -15.37
N GLU A 42 -32.15 -0.32 -16.45
CA GLU A 42 -30.91 -0.42 -17.25
C GLU A 42 -29.66 -0.14 -16.39
N LYS A 43 -29.69 0.94 -15.59
CA LYS A 43 -28.60 1.26 -14.65
C LYS A 43 -28.44 0.19 -13.58
N ASN A 44 -29.55 -0.40 -13.12
CA ASN A 44 -29.57 -1.50 -12.15
C ASN A 44 -28.89 -2.76 -12.72
N GLN A 45 -29.14 -3.08 -13.99
CA GLN A 45 -28.47 -4.18 -14.69
C GLN A 45 -26.98 -3.91 -14.89
N ALA A 46 -26.57 -2.66 -15.12
CA ALA A 46 -25.16 -2.29 -15.22
C ALA A 46 -24.37 -2.51 -13.91
N LEU A 47 -25.06 -2.58 -12.76
CA LEU A 47 -24.47 -2.92 -11.46
C LEU A 47 -24.40 -4.44 -11.19
N ASN A 48 -24.94 -5.30 -12.07
CA ASN A 48 -24.85 -6.76 -11.97
C ASN A 48 -23.46 -7.26 -12.38
N THR A 49 -22.43 -6.83 -11.65
CA THR A 49 -21.06 -7.30 -11.86
C THR A 49 -20.33 -7.42 -10.53
N ASP A 50 -19.77 -8.61 -10.30
CA ASP A 50 -18.91 -8.89 -9.14
C ASP A 50 -17.43 -8.63 -9.42
N ASN A 51 -17.12 -7.86 -10.47
CA ASN A 51 -15.76 -7.40 -10.70
C ASN A 51 -15.47 -6.17 -9.82
N TYR A 52 -14.57 -6.36 -8.86
CA TYR A 52 -14.08 -5.31 -7.96
C TYR A 52 -12.60 -4.95 -8.21
N GLY A 53 -11.93 -5.58 -9.18
CA GLY A 53 -10.51 -5.38 -9.47
C GLY A 53 -9.62 -6.47 -8.85
N HIS A 54 -8.43 -6.64 -9.41
CA HIS A 54 -7.45 -7.68 -9.01
C HIS A 54 -6.06 -7.12 -8.70
N ASP A 55 -5.87 -5.82 -8.91
CA ASP A 55 -4.68 -5.05 -8.58
C ASP A 55 -5.08 -3.58 -8.35
N LEU A 56 -4.17 -2.77 -7.81
CA LEU A 56 -4.46 -1.38 -7.44
C LEU A 56 -4.93 -0.54 -8.65
N ALA A 57 -4.32 -0.75 -9.82
CA ALA A 57 -4.65 0.00 -11.03
C ALA A 57 -6.06 -0.32 -11.54
N SER A 58 -6.45 -1.59 -11.55
CA SER A 58 -7.77 -2.03 -11.99
C SER A 58 -8.87 -1.59 -11.03
N VAL A 59 -8.66 -1.65 -9.71
CA VAL A 59 -9.64 -1.14 -8.73
C VAL A 59 -9.83 0.37 -8.91
N GLN A 60 -8.73 1.14 -9.03
CA GLN A 60 -8.82 2.60 -9.25
C GLN A 60 -9.54 2.96 -10.55
N ALA A 61 -9.36 2.18 -11.61
CA ALA A 61 -10.10 2.37 -12.85
C ALA A 61 -11.61 2.11 -12.67
N LEU A 62 -11.97 1.07 -11.90
CA LEU A 62 -13.36 0.76 -11.57
C LEU A 62 -13.99 1.82 -10.67
N GLN A 63 -13.25 2.36 -9.69
CA GLN A 63 -13.71 3.48 -8.85
C GLN A 63 -14.01 4.72 -9.69
N ARG A 64 -13.11 5.14 -10.59
CA ARG A 64 -13.37 6.27 -11.51
C ARG A 64 -14.58 6.04 -12.41
N LYS A 65 -14.75 4.80 -12.91
CA LYS A 65 -15.93 4.43 -13.68
C LYS A 65 -17.20 4.54 -12.84
N HIS A 66 -17.14 4.13 -11.57
CA HIS A 66 -18.27 4.22 -10.65
C HIS A 66 -18.58 5.67 -10.25
N GLU A 67 -17.59 6.54 -10.06
CA GLU A 67 -17.80 7.99 -9.87
C GLU A 67 -18.51 8.63 -11.08
N GLY A 68 -18.19 8.17 -12.29
CA GLY A 68 -18.94 8.54 -13.50
C GLY A 68 -20.40 8.09 -13.44
N PHE A 69 -20.64 6.85 -13.00
CA PHE A 69 -21.97 6.32 -12.80
C PHE A 69 -22.77 7.08 -11.72
N GLU A 70 -22.16 7.45 -10.59
CA GLU A 70 -22.81 8.26 -9.54
C GLU A 70 -23.22 9.65 -10.04
N ARG A 71 -22.43 10.26 -10.94
CA ARG A 71 -22.81 11.52 -11.59
C ARG A 71 -24.03 11.37 -12.49
N ASP A 72 -24.11 10.28 -13.26
CA ASP A 72 -25.30 9.95 -14.04
C ASP A 72 -26.53 9.75 -13.14
N LEU A 73 -26.34 9.10 -11.98
CA LEU A 73 -27.41 8.91 -11.01
C LEU A 73 -27.92 10.23 -10.45
N ALA A 74 -27.05 11.21 -10.15
CA ALA A 74 -27.50 12.51 -9.66
C ALA A 74 -28.54 13.16 -10.59
N ALA A 75 -28.29 13.17 -11.90
CA ALA A 75 -29.22 13.71 -12.89
C ALA A 75 -30.54 12.90 -12.97
N LEU A 76 -30.46 11.57 -12.83
CA LEU A 76 -31.65 10.71 -12.79
C LEU A 76 -32.47 10.95 -11.51
N GLY A 77 -31.81 11.22 -10.39
CA GLY A 77 -32.44 11.57 -9.12
C GLY A 77 -33.23 12.88 -9.21
N ASP A 78 -32.68 13.91 -9.86
CA ASP A 78 -33.41 15.16 -10.12
C ASP A 78 -34.68 14.93 -10.94
N LYS A 79 -34.61 14.04 -11.94
CA LYS A 79 -35.77 13.65 -12.75
C LYS A 79 -36.83 12.91 -11.93
N VAL A 80 -36.41 11.95 -11.08
CA VAL A 80 -37.33 11.23 -10.17
C VAL A 80 -38.01 12.19 -9.20
N ASN A 81 -37.27 13.13 -8.61
CA ASN A 81 -37.84 14.15 -7.71
C ASN A 81 -38.89 15.02 -8.43
N SER A 82 -38.57 15.50 -9.63
CA SER A 82 -39.50 16.31 -10.44
C SER A 82 -40.77 15.53 -10.83
N LEU A 83 -40.64 14.24 -11.13
CA LEU A 83 -41.79 13.36 -11.37
C LEU A 83 -42.62 13.14 -10.10
N GLY A 84 -41.98 13.03 -8.93
CA GLY A 84 -42.65 12.95 -7.63
C GLY A 84 -43.49 14.20 -7.32
N GLU A 85 -42.94 15.40 -7.56
CA GLU A 85 -43.69 16.67 -7.42
C GLU A 85 -44.88 16.74 -8.40
N THR A 86 -44.68 16.28 -9.63
CA THR A 86 -45.72 16.23 -10.65
C THR A 86 -46.83 15.26 -10.23
N ALA A 87 -46.48 14.07 -9.74
CA ALA A 87 -47.43 13.08 -9.24
C ALA A 87 -48.28 13.66 -8.11
N GLN A 88 -47.67 14.31 -7.11
CA GLN A 88 -48.41 14.92 -6.00
C GLN A 88 -49.41 15.97 -6.47
N ARG A 89 -49.04 16.80 -7.45
CA ARG A 89 -49.94 17.80 -8.04
C ARG A 89 -51.12 17.13 -8.76
N LEU A 90 -50.85 16.09 -9.55
CA LEU A 90 -51.88 15.36 -10.30
C LEU A 90 -52.84 14.59 -9.39
N ILE A 91 -52.34 13.99 -8.31
CA ILE A 91 -53.16 13.29 -7.29
C ILE A 91 -54.17 14.27 -6.66
N GLN A 92 -53.77 15.52 -6.41
CA GLN A 92 -54.67 16.53 -5.85
C GLN A 92 -55.72 17.03 -6.85
N SER A 93 -55.35 17.14 -8.14
CA SER A 93 -56.25 17.66 -9.18
C SER A 93 -57.11 16.60 -9.86
N HIS A 94 -56.76 15.31 -9.76
CA HIS A 94 -57.46 14.19 -10.40
C HIS A 94 -57.74 13.05 -9.42
N PRO A 95 -58.71 13.22 -8.49
CA PRO A 95 -59.06 12.18 -7.51
C PRO A 95 -59.45 10.84 -8.14
N GLU A 96 -59.98 10.85 -9.36
CA GLU A 96 -60.36 9.67 -10.13
C GLU A 96 -59.19 8.79 -10.58
N SER A 97 -57.98 9.35 -10.65
CA SER A 97 -56.74 8.63 -11.02
C SER A 97 -55.72 8.63 -9.88
N ALA A 98 -56.11 9.08 -8.69
CA ALA A 98 -55.21 9.25 -7.56
C ALA A 98 -54.52 7.94 -7.13
N GLU A 99 -55.26 6.82 -7.13
CA GLU A 99 -54.72 5.50 -6.77
C GLU A 99 -53.62 5.05 -7.74
N ASP A 100 -53.90 5.05 -9.05
CA ASP A 100 -52.95 4.67 -10.09
C ASP A 100 -51.70 5.58 -10.10
N LEU A 101 -51.89 6.90 -9.93
CA LEU A 101 -50.80 7.87 -9.84
C LEU A 101 -49.92 7.63 -8.61
N GLN A 102 -50.54 7.31 -7.47
CA GLN A 102 -49.84 7.03 -6.23
C GLN A 102 -49.08 5.70 -6.30
N GLU A 103 -49.67 4.66 -6.89
CA GLU A 103 -49.01 3.39 -7.14
C GLU A 103 -47.78 3.60 -8.03
N LYS A 104 -47.93 4.26 -9.17
CA LYS A 104 -46.82 4.55 -10.10
C LYS A 104 -45.68 5.32 -9.45
N CYS A 105 -46.00 6.35 -8.68
CA CYS A 105 -45.01 7.14 -7.94
C CYS A 105 -44.29 6.28 -6.89
N THR A 106 -45.03 5.40 -6.20
CA THR A 106 -44.45 4.48 -5.21
C THR A 106 -43.49 3.50 -5.86
N GLU A 107 -43.86 2.89 -6.98
CA GLU A 107 -42.99 1.98 -7.72
C GLU A 107 -41.70 2.65 -8.20
N LEU A 108 -41.81 3.86 -8.76
CA LEU A 108 -40.66 4.63 -9.24
C LEU A 108 -39.69 4.94 -8.08
N ASN A 109 -40.23 5.40 -6.95
CA ASN A 109 -39.43 5.68 -5.76
C ASN A 109 -38.78 4.42 -5.17
N GLN A 110 -39.49 3.28 -5.16
CA GLN A 110 -38.92 2.02 -4.71
C GLN A 110 -37.75 1.56 -5.61
N ALA A 111 -37.92 1.64 -6.93
CA ALA A 111 -36.89 1.30 -7.89
C ALA A 111 -35.66 2.22 -7.74
N TRP A 112 -35.89 3.53 -7.60
CA TRP A 112 -34.84 4.53 -7.36
C TRP A 112 -34.06 4.25 -6.06
N ASN A 113 -34.77 4.03 -4.96
CA ASN A 113 -34.15 3.74 -3.66
C ASN A 113 -33.34 2.42 -3.68
N SER A 114 -33.83 1.41 -4.42
CA SER A 114 -33.11 0.15 -4.61
C SER A 114 -31.81 0.36 -5.39
N LEU A 115 -31.86 1.10 -6.49
CA LEU A 115 -30.69 1.45 -7.31
C LEU A 115 -29.65 2.22 -6.49
N GLY A 116 -30.07 3.22 -5.70
CA GLY A 116 -29.20 3.98 -4.81
C GLY A 116 -28.46 3.07 -3.81
N LYS A 117 -29.18 2.21 -3.09
CA LYS A 117 -28.57 1.24 -2.16
C LYS A 117 -27.55 0.33 -2.85
N ARG A 118 -27.85 -0.13 -4.07
CA ARG A 118 -26.92 -0.99 -4.82
C ARG A 118 -25.68 -0.24 -5.29
N ALA A 119 -25.81 1.03 -5.66
CA ALA A 119 -24.68 1.88 -5.99
C ALA A 119 -23.76 2.07 -4.77
N ASP A 120 -24.34 2.43 -3.61
CA ASP A 120 -23.61 2.58 -2.36
C ASP A 120 -22.88 1.29 -1.95
N GLN A 121 -23.57 0.14 -2.00
CA GLN A 121 -22.96 -1.17 -1.72
C GLN A 121 -21.80 -1.48 -2.66
N ARG A 122 -21.92 -1.12 -3.95
CA ARG A 122 -20.82 -1.31 -4.91
C ARG A 122 -19.64 -0.42 -4.58
N LYS A 123 -19.88 0.84 -4.19
CA LYS A 123 -18.85 1.78 -3.77
C LYS A 123 -18.08 1.29 -2.56
N GLU A 124 -18.78 0.80 -1.54
CA GLU A 124 -18.18 0.19 -0.34
C GLU A 124 -17.28 -0.99 -0.73
N LYS A 125 -17.79 -1.95 -1.52
CA LYS A 125 -16.99 -3.10 -1.97
C LYS A 125 -15.77 -2.72 -2.82
N LEU A 126 -15.88 -1.67 -3.64
CA LEU A 126 -14.73 -1.14 -4.39
C LEU A 126 -13.72 -0.46 -3.45
N GLY A 127 -14.17 0.18 -2.36
CA GLY A 127 -13.33 0.71 -1.30
C GLY A 127 -12.56 -0.39 -0.57
N ASP A 128 -13.26 -1.42 -0.10
CA ASP A 128 -12.64 -2.58 0.54
C ASP A 128 -11.61 -3.25 -0.38
N SER A 129 -11.98 -3.48 -1.65
CA SER A 129 -11.06 -4.06 -2.63
C SER A 129 -9.82 -3.17 -2.86
N HIS A 130 -10.00 -1.85 -2.91
CA HIS A 130 -8.88 -0.91 -3.06
C HIS A 130 -7.91 -1.02 -1.89
N ASP A 131 -8.43 -1.06 -0.67
CA ASP A 131 -7.62 -1.12 0.54
C ASP A 131 -6.86 -2.44 0.64
N LEU A 132 -7.50 -3.56 0.27
CA LEU A 132 -6.81 -4.85 0.14
C LEU A 132 -5.70 -4.79 -0.91
N GLN A 133 -5.97 -4.29 -2.11
CA GLN A 133 -4.96 -4.26 -3.18
C GLN A 133 -3.80 -3.34 -2.86
N ARG A 134 -4.05 -2.23 -2.15
CA ARG A 134 -3.00 -1.37 -1.60
C ARG A 134 -2.15 -2.12 -0.58
N PHE A 135 -2.79 -2.78 0.40
CA PHE A 135 -2.11 -3.58 1.41
C PHE A 135 -1.23 -4.67 0.76
N LEU A 136 -1.76 -5.41 -0.21
CA LEU A 136 -1.01 -6.46 -0.91
C LEU A 136 0.15 -5.89 -1.75
N SER A 137 0.00 -4.68 -2.30
CA SER A 137 1.10 -3.98 -2.98
C SER A 137 2.22 -3.63 -1.99
N ASP A 138 1.88 -2.96 -0.89
CA ASP A 138 2.84 -2.56 0.14
C ASP A 138 3.56 -3.79 0.73
N PHE A 139 2.84 -4.91 0.94
CA PHE A 139 3.42 -6.18 1.36
C PHE A 139 4.47 -6.70 0.37
N ARG A 140 4.15 -6.73 -0.93
CA ARG A 140 5.09 -7.20 -1.97
C ARG A 140 6.34 -6.35 -2.02
N ASP A 141 6.19 -5.02 -1.90
CA ASP A 141 7.31 -4.08 -1.91
C ASP A 141 8.21 -4.27 -0.68
N LEU A 142 7.62 -4.45 0.50
CA LEU A 142 8.38 -4.70 1.74
C LEU A 142 9.08 -6.06 1.71
N MET A 143 8.42 -7.11 1.22
CA MET A 143 9.04 -8.44 1.05
C MET A 143 10.20 -8.41 0.05
N SER A 144 10.04 -7.69 -1.07
CA SER A 144 11.12 -7.51 -2.04
C SER A 144 12.32 -6.81 -1.41
N TRP A 145 12.08 -5.75 -0.65
CA TRP A 145 13.12 -5.02 0.08
C TRP A 145 13.82 -5.91 1.13
N ILE A 146 13.07 -6.67 1.94
CA ILE A 146 13.64 -7.62 2.92
C ILE A 146 14.57 -8.61 2.22
N ASN A 147 14.11 -9.21 1.12
CA ASN A 147 14.92 -10.18 0.37
C ASN A 147 16.19 -9.54 -0.22
N GLY A 148 16.11 -8.29 -0.65
CA GLY A 148 17.26 -7.52 -1.11
C GLY A 148 18.31 -7.33 -0.01
N ILE A 149 17.92 -6.81 1.15
CA ILE A 149 18.84 -6.62 2.28
C ILE A 149 19.37 -7.96 2.79
N ARG A 150 18.52 -8.99 2.87
CA ARG A 150 18.93 -10.35 3.25
C ARG A 150 20.07 -10.85 2.37
N GLY A 151 19.97 -10.67 1.05
CA GLY A 151 21.04 -11.03 0.12
C GLY A 151 22.38 -10.31 0.40
N LEU A 152 22.33 -9.08 0.92
CA LEU A 152 23.53 -8.31 1.27
C LEU A 152 24.15 -8.76 2.59
N VAL A 153 23.34 -9.09 3.60
CA VAL A 153 23.81 -9.48 4.93
C VAL A 153 24.14 -10.97 5.06
N SER A 154 23.72 -11.81 4.10
CA SER A 154 24.01 -13.25 4.08
C SER A 154 25.26 -13.65 3.29
N SER A 155 26.16 -12.72 2.97
CA SER A 155 27.44 -13.07 2.33
C SER A 155 28.34 -13.86 3.28
N ASP A 156 29.03 -14.89 2.77
CA ASP A 156 30.04 -15.66 3.50
C ASP A 156 31.47 -15.11 3.33
N GLU A 157 31.66 -14.08 2.50
CA GLU A 157 32.99 -13.53 2.23
C GLU A 157 33.61 -12.92 3.49
N LEU A 158 34.88 -13.24 3.76
CA LEU A 158 35.65 -12.71 4.88
C LEU A 158 36.96 -12.11 4.38
N ALA A 159 37.43 -11.07 5.07
CA ALA A 159 38.69 -10.42 4.74
C ALA A 159 39.89 -11.26 5.18
N LYS A 160 41.04 -10.99 4.55
CA LYS A 160 42.32 -11.66 4.81
C LYS A 160 43.36 -10.74 5.47
N ASP A 161 42.95 -9.52 5.78
CA ASP A 161 43.75 -8.51 6.47
C ASP A 161 42.83 -7.61 7.32
N VAL A 162 43.45 -6.83 8.20
CA VAL A 162 42.74 -5.95 9.16
C VAL A 162 41.93 -4.89 8.42
N THR A 163 42.53 -4.21 7.44
CA THR A 163 41.89 -3.13 6.69
C THR A 163 40.61 -3.61 5.97
N GLY A 164 40.66 -4.78 5.34
CA GLY A 164 39.51 -5.37 4.68
C GLY A 164 38.42 -5.78 5.67
N ALA A 165 38.80 -6.30 6.85
CA ALA A 165 37.83 -6.68 7.89
C ALA A 165 37.10 -5.44 8.45
N GLU A 166 37.83 -4.36 8.71
CA GLU A 166 37.26 -3.07 9.11
C GLU A 166 36.31 -2.50 8.05
N ALA A 167 36.70 -2.55 6.76
CA ALA A 167 35.86 -2.08 5.67
C ALA A 167 34.56 -2.90 5.53
N LEU A 168 34.62 -4.22 5.72
CA LEU A 168 33.42 -5.06 5.73
C LEU A 168 32.49 -4.72 6.91
N LEU A 169 33.04 -4.44 8.09
CA LEU A 169 32.27 -4.00 9.25
C LEU A 169 31.59 -2.65 9.03
N GLU A 170 32.31 -1.68 8.44
CA GLU A 170 31.76 -0.37 8.09
C GLU A 170 30.58 -0.50 7.12
N ARG A 171 30.76 -1.23 6.02
CA ARG A 171 29.67 -1.49 5.06
C ARG A 171 28.49 -2.24 5.69
N HIS A 172 28.75 -3.18 6.60
CA HIS A 172 27.68 -3.87 7.32
C HIS A 172 26.88 -2.92 8.25
N GLN A 173 27.54 -1.90 8.81
CA GLN A 173 26.89 -0.83 9.57
C GLN A 173 26.06 0.11 8.69
N GLU A 174 26.43 0.31 7.42
CA GLU A 174 25.59 1.05 6.46
C GLU A 174 24.25 0.32 6.25
N HIS A 175 24.28 -1.00 6.05
CA HIS A 175 23.05 -1.80 5.92
C HIS A 175 22.18 -1.74 7.18
N ARG A 176 22.77 -1.58 8.38
CA ARG A 176 22.00 -1.33 9.60
C ARG A 176 21.20 -0.03 9.52
N THR A 177 21.85 1.03 9.05
CA THR A 177 21.23 2.34 8.87
C THR A 177 20.05 2.26 7.89
N GLU A 178 20.18 1.48 6.81
CA GLU A 178 19.08 1.22 5.87
C GLU A 178 17.90 0.50 6.53
N ILE A 179 18.18 -0.51 7.38
CA ILE A 179 17.15 -1.25 8.13
C ILE A 179 16.39 -0.32 9.08
N ASP A 180 17.13 0.47 9.87
CA ASP A 180 16.55 1.40 10.84
C ASP A 180 15.70 2.48 10.15
N ALA A 181 16.16 3.01 9.02
CA ALA A 181 15.42 3.99 8.23
C ALA A 181 14.08 3.44 7.70
N ARG A 182 13.94 2.11 7.55
CA ARG A 182 12.72 1.47 7.06
C ARG A 182 11.70 1.19 8.16
N ALA A 183 12.06 1.32 9.44
CA ALA A 183 11.20 0.97 10.57
C ALA A 183 9.82 1.65 10.52
N GLY A 184 9.78 2.94 10.17
CA GLY A 184 8.52 3.69 10.06
C GLY A 184 7.59 3.17 8.96
N THR A 185 8.13 2.67 7.85
CA THR A 185 7.32 2.08 6.77
C THR A 185 6.67 0.77 7.20
N PHE A 186 7.40 -0.08 7.93
CA PHE A 186 6.84 -1.31 8.50
C PHE A 186 5.75 -1.01 9.53
N GLN A 187 5.98 -0.02 10.41
CA GLN A 187 4.98 0.38 11.38
C GLN A 187 3.70 0.90 10.72
N ALA A 188 3.82 1.71 9.66
CA ALA A 188 2.68 2.20 8.91
C ALA A 188 1.91 1.06 8.23
N PHE A 189 2.61 0.09 7.65
CA PHE A 189 2.01 -1.11 7.05
C PHE A 189 1.24 -1.95 8.09
N GLU A 190 1.86 -2.19 9.25
CA GLU A 190 1.23 -2.93 10.35
C GLU A 190 -0.02 -2.21 10.86
N GLN A 191 0.07 -0.90 11.10
CA GLN A 191 -1.07 -0.09 11.53
C GLN A 191 -2.20 -0.13 10.52
N PHE A 192 -1.89 -0.05 9.22
CA PHE A 192 -2.90 -0.15 8.17
C PHE A 192 -3.57 -1.53 8.18
N GLY A 193 -2.79 -2.62 8.25
CA GLY A 193 -3.34 -3.97 8.37
C GLY A 193 -4.23 -4.16 9.61
N GLN A 194 -3.79 -3.66 10.77
CA GLN A 194 -4.58 -3.72 12.01
C GLN A 194 -5.88 -2.92 11.92
N GLN A 195 -5.89 -1.77 11.23
CA GLN A 195 -7.11 -1.02 10.96
C GLN A 195 -8.09 -1.82 10.10
N LEU A 196 -7.62 -2.51 9.06
CA LEU A 196 -8.49 -3.36 8.24
C LEU A 196 -9.09 -4.51 9.04
N LEU A 197 -8.30 -5.14 9.92
CA LEU A 197 -8.79 -6.18 10.82
C LEU A 197 -9.82 -5.66 11.82
N ALA A 198 -9.59 -4.48 12.40
CA ALA A 198 -10.50 -3.85 13.36
C ALA A 198 -11.87 -3.50 12.75
N HIS A 199 -11.89 -3.12 11.46
CA HIS A 199 -13.13 -2.88 10.73
C HIS A 199 -13.80 -4.15 10.19
N GLY A 200 -13.23 -5.34 10.44
CA GLY A 200 -13.83 -6.60 9.99
C GLY A 200 -13.76 -6.80 8.48
N HIS A 201 -12.69 -6.32 7.83
CA HIS A 201 -12.51 -6.42 6.38
C HIS A 201 -12.69 -7.87 5.87
N TYR A 202 -13.34 -8.06 4.72
CA TYR A 202 -13.71 -9.39 4.20
C TYR A 202 -12.50 -10.34 4.03
N ALA A 203 -11.33 -9.79 3.75
CA ALA A 203 -10.06 -10.52 3.59
C ALA A 203 -9.23 -10.59 4.89
N SER A 204 -9.85 -10.45 6.07
CA SER A 204 -9.15 -10.52 7.36
C SER A 204 -8.22 -11.72 7.54
N PRO A 205 -8.58 -12.96 7.11
CA PRO A 205 -7.65 -14.10 7.20
C PRO A 205 -6.35 -13.90 6.42
N GLU A 206 -6.44 -13.39 5.19
CA GLU A 206 -5.29 -13.12 4.33
C GLU A 206 -4.44 -11.97 4.89
N ILE A 207 -5.08 -10.87 5.32
CA ILE A 207 -4.40 -9.72 5.92
C ILE A 207 -3.59 -10.15 7.14
N LYS A 208 -4.20 -10.94 8.03
CA LYS A 208 -3.52 -11.47 9.22
C LYS A 208 -2.33 -12.35 8.84
N GLU A 209 -2.50 -13.27 7.90
CA GLU A 209 -1.41 -14.12 7.41
C GLU A 209 -0.24 -13.28 6.88
N LYS A 210 -0.50 -12.24 6.08
CA LYS A 210 0.57 -11.38 5.55
C LYS A 210 1.27 -10.56 6.62
N LEU A 211 0.55 -10.09 7.64
CA LEU A 211 1.14 -9.42 8.79
C LEU A 211 2.09 -10.36 9.55
N ASP A 212 1.63 -11.58 9.85
CA ASP A 212 2.41 -12.59 10.56
C ASP A 212 3.67 -12.99 9.78
N ILE A 213 3.53 -13.21 8.45
CA ILE A 213 4.67 -13.49 7.57
C ILE A 213 5.66 -12.32 7.62
N LEU A 214 5.21 -11.08 7.44
CA LEU A 214 6.12 -9.94 7.38
C LEU A 214 6.87 -9.73 8.70
N ASP A 215 6.19 -9.92 9.84
CA ASP A 215 6.82 -9.82 11.16
C ASP A 215 7.90 -10.89 11.37
N GLN A 216 7.61 -12.14 10.97
CA GLN A 216 8.58 -13.23 11.01
C GLN A 216 9.80 -12.94 10.13
N GLU A 217 9.57 -12.47 8.90
CA GLU A 217 10.63 -12.17 7.94
C GLU A 217 11.53 -11.01 8.40
N ARG A 218 10.97 -10.01 9.09
CA ARG A 218 11.73 -8.94 9.75
C ARG A 218 12.57 -9.47 10.90
N THR A 219 11.99 -10.31 11.74
CA THR A 219 12.70 -10.94 12.86
C THR A 219 13.87 -11.77 12.36
N ASP A 220 13.70 -12.52 11.26
CA ASP A 220 14.77 -13.34 10.70
C ASP A 220 15.83 -12.50 9.97
N LEU A 221 15.45 -11.36 9.37
CA LEU A 221 16.42 -10.39 8.85
C LEU A 221 17.32 -9.84 9.96
N GLU A 222 16.76 -9.46 11.09
CA GLU A 222 17.51 -8.96 12.25
C GLU A 222 18.49 -10.02 12.78
N LYS A 223 18.04 -11.27 12.91
CA LYS A 223 18.92 -12.38 13.31
C LYS A 223 20.07 -12.57 12.32
N ALA A 224 19.78 -12.56 11.02
CA ALA A 224 20.81 -12.71 9.99
C ALA A 224 21.84 -11.56 10.04
N TRP A 225 21.38 -10.32 10.25
CA TRP A 225 22.26 -9.18 10.44
C TRP A 225 23.18 -9.37 11.67
N VAL A 226 22.62 -9.73 12.83
CA VAL A 226 23.41 -9.96 14.07
C VAL A 226 24.42 -11.10 13.89
N GLN A 227 24.02 -12.20 13.25
CA GLN A 227 24.92 -13.32 12.97
C GLN A 227 26.09 -12.89 12.08
N ARG A 228 25.81 -12.13 11.01
CA ARG A 228 26.86 -11.61 10.14
C ARG A 228 27.79 -10.66 10.87
N ARG A 229 27.27 -9.79 11.73
CA ARG A 229 28.09 -8.90 12.56
C ARG A 229 29.09 -9.69 13.41
N MET A 230 28.61 -10.72 14.11
CA MET A 230 29.45 -11.58 14.95
C MET A 230 30.58 -12.24 14.15
N MET A 231 30.29 -12.74 12.94
CA MET A 231 31.31 -13.34 12.07
C MET A 231 32.37 -12.33 11.62
N LEU A 232 31.96 -11.11 11.29
CA LEU A 232 32.86 -10.04 10.88
C LEU A 232 33.75 -9.56 12.04
N ASP A 233 33.19 -9.43 13.24
CA ASP A 233 33.96 -9.07 14.44
C ASP A 233 35.02 -10.16 14.76
N GLN A 234 34.64 -11.45 14.71
CA GLN A 234 35.57 -12.57 14.87
C GLN A 234 36.67 -12.59 13.79
N CYS A 235 36.31 -12.26 12.55
CA CYS A 235 37.28 -12.15 11.47
C CYS A 235 38.31 -11.04 11.74
N LEU A 236 37.85 -9.86 12.19
CA LEU A 236 38.73 -8.76 12.55
C LEU A 236 39.70 -9.15 13.68
N GLU A 237 39.20 -9.77 14.74
CA GLU A 237 40.03 -10.25 15.85
C GLU A 237 41.11 -11.23 15.37
N LEU A 238 40.76 -12.17 14.49
CA LEU A 238 41.71 -13.11 13.91
C LEU A 238 42.78 -12.40 13.06
N GLN A 239 42.41 -11.43 12.24
CA GLN A 239 43.38 -10.71 11.41
C GLN A 239 44.30 -9.81 12.25
N LEU A 240 43.79 -9.21 13.33
CA LEU A 240 44.62 -8.48 14.29
C LEU A 240 45.65 -9.41 14.94
N PHE A 241 45.22 -10.59 15.38
CA PHE A 241 46.11 -11.59 15.95
C PHE A 241 47.20 -12.03 14.96
N HIS A 242 46.84 -12.37 13.72
CA HIS A 242 47.83 -12.74 12.70
C HIS A 242 48.86 -11.65 12.43
N ARG A 243 48.40 -10.39 12.33
CA ARG A 243 49.29 -9.23 12.15
C ARG A 243 50.26 -9.10 13.33
N ASP A 244 49.77 -9.24 14.55
CA ASP A 244 50.59 -9.10 15.75
C ASP A 244 51.59 -10.27 15.87
N CYS A 245 51.20 -11.50 15.50
CA CYS A 245 52.11 -12.64 15.36
C CYS A 245 53.20 -12.39 14.32
N GLU A 246 52.84 -11.92 13.12
CA GLU A 246 53.80 -11.61 12.05
C GLU A 246 54.78 -10.51 12.48
N GLN A 247 54.31 -9.49 13.21
CA GLN A 247 55.18 -8.47 13.78
C GLN A 247 56.15 -9.06 14.80
N ALA A 248 55.69 -9.96 15.68
CA ALA A 248 56.53 -10.63 16.65
C ALA A 248 57.56 -11.57 15.98
N GLU A 249 57.16 -12.33 14.97
CA GLU A 249 58.06 -13.20 14.19
C GLU A 249 59.12 -12.38 13.46
N ASN A 250 58.75 -11.32 12.76
CA ASN A 250 59.69 -10.41 12.11
C ASN A 250 60.62 -9.74 13.12
N TRP A 251 60.08 -9.35 14.28
CA TRP A 251 60.87 -8.84 15.40
C TRP A 251 61.93 -9.87 15.81
N MET A 252 61.54 -11.11 16.09
CA MET A 252 62.45 -12.19 16.52
C MET A 252 63.48 -12.53 15.43
N ALA A 253 63.05 -12.71 14.19
CA ALA A 253 63.93 -13.04 13.06
C ALA A 253 65.02 -11.97 12.85
N ALA A 254 64.69 -10.69 13.03
CA ALA A 254 65.69 -9.62 12.97
C ALA A 254 66.73 -9.71 14.11
N ARG A 255 66.33 -10.14 15.32
CA ARG A 255 67.26 -10.37 16.44
C ARG A 255 68.13 -11.59 16.18
N GLU A 256 67.54 -12.69 15.71
CA GLU A 256 68.29 -13.91 15.36
C GLU A 256 69.32 -13.64 14.26
N ALA A 257 68.94 -12.88 13.23
CA ALA A 257 69.85 -12.46 12.17
C ALA A 257 71.02 -11.62 12.72
N PHE A 258 70.76 -10.72 13.67
CA PHE A 258 71.81 -9.95 14.34
C PHE A 258 72.78 -10.87 15.10
N LEU A 259 72.26 -11.82 15.89
CA LEU A 259 73.06 -12.75 16.69
C LEU A 259 73.87 -13.76 15.87
N ASN A 260 73.38 -14.15 14.68
CA ASN A 260 74.08 -15.07 13.79
C ASN A 260 75.23 -14.42 12.99
N THR A 261 75.57 -13.16 13.26
CA THR A 261 76.69 -12.49 12.60
C THR A 261 78.02 -13.09 13.08
N GLU A 262 78.82 -13.67 12.17
CA GLU A 262 80.12 -14.28 12.50
C GLU A 262 81.30 -13.29 12.59
N ASP A 263 81.05 -11.99 12.35
CA ASP A 263 82.07 -10.95 12.44
C ASP A 263 82.57 -10.77 13.87
N LYS A 264 83.86 -11.02 14.07
CA LYS A 264 84.54 -10.91 15.37
C LYS A 264 85.40 -9.65 15.47
N GLY A 265 85.45 -8.82 14.43
CA GLY A 265 86.38 -7.71 14.32
C GLY A 265 87.81 -8.16 14.01
N ASP A 266 88.58 -7.26 13.42
CA ASP A 266 89.97 -7.41 12.99
C ASP A 266 90.95 -6.48 13.73
N SER A 267 90.44 -5.66 14.65
CA SER A 267 91.20 -4.69 15.45
C SER A 267 90.57 -4.50 16.84
N LEU A 268 91.32 -3.93 17.78
CA LEU A 268 90.80 -3.62 19.11
C LEU A 268 89.57 -2.69 19.04
N ASP A 269 89.67 -1.64 18.23
CA ASP A 269 88.59 -0.67 18.05
C ASP A 269 87.33 -1.32 17.44
N SER A 270 87.48 -2.26 16.49
CA SER A 270 86.34 -2.97 15.91
C SER A 270 85.71 -3.98 16.88
N VAL A 271 86.51 -4.65 17.72
CA VAL A 271 86.02 -5.52 18.79
C VAL A 271 85.26 -4.74 19.87
N GLU A 272 85.81 -3.62 20.36
CA GLU A 272 85.14 -2.77 21.35
C GLU A 272 83.82 -2.20 20.83
N ALA A 273 83.77 -1.83 19.54
CA ALA A 273 82.53 -1.40 18.89
C ALA A 273 81.48 -2.53 18.82
N LEU A 274 81.89 -3.77 18.52
CA LEU A 274 80.99 -4.92 18.50
C LEU A 274 80.45 -5.26 19.90
N ILE A 275 81.29 -5.21 20.93
CA ILE A 275 80.87 -5.39 22.34
C ILE A 275 79.81 -4.36 22.71
N LYS A 276 80.08 -3.08 22.44
CA LYS A 276 79.13 -2.00 22.74
C LYS A 276 77.80 -2.21 22.01
N LYS A 277 77.84 -2.63 20.74
CA LYS A 277 76.63 -2.93 19.94
C LYS A 277 75.83 -4.09 20.54
N HIS A 278 76.50 -5.10 21.09
CA HIS A 278 75.85 -6.22 21.79
C HIS A 278 75.24 -5.78 23.12
N GLU A 279 75.96 -4.97 23.92
CA GLU A 279 75.41 -4.42 25.17
C GLU A 279 74.16 -3.55 24.92
N ASP A 280 74.15 -2.77 23.84
CA ASP A 280 72.98 -1.97 23.46
C ASP A 280 71.81 -2.84 22.98
N PHE A 281 72.10 -3.97 22.33
CA PHE A 281 71.10 -4.99 21.98
C PHE A 281 70.51 -5.67 23.22
N ASP A 282 71.33 -6.07 24.20
CA ASP A 282 70.88 -6.67 25.45
C ASP A 282 69.99 -5.73 26.26
N LYS A 283 70.33 -4.43 26.28
CA LYS A 283 69.46 -3.40 26.86
C LYS A 283 68.13 -3.32 26.12
N ALA A 284 68.14 -3.36 24.80
CA ALA A 284 66.93 -3.27 23.98
C ALA A 284 66.00 -4.48 24.18
N ILE A 285 66.53 -5.68 24.42
CA ILE A 285 65.73 -6.87 24.74
C ILE A 285 65.14 -6.81 26.15
N ASN A 286 65.88 -6.31 27.13
CA ASN A 286 65.46 -6.30 28.54
C ASN A 286 64.50 -5.16 28.92
N VAL A 287 64.17 -4.26 27.98
CA VAL A 287 63.31 -3.08 28.22
C VAL A 287 61.85 -3.29 27.74
N GLN A 288 61.54 -4.40 27.08
CA GLN A 288 60.16 -4.78 26.69
C GLN A 288 59.54 -5.78 27.66
#